data_AF-A0A7S1YK84-F1
#
_entry.id   AF-A0A7S1YK84-F1
#
_cell.length_a   1.000
_cell.length_b   1.000
_cell.length_c   1.000
_cell.angle_alpha   90.00
_cell.angle_beta   90.00
_cell.angle_gamma   90.00
#
_symmetry.space_group_name_H-M   'P 1'
#
loop_
_entity.id
_entity.type
_entity.pdbx_description
1 polymer ?
#
loop_
_entity_poly.entity_id
_entity_poly.type
_entity_poly.pdbx_seq_one_letter_code
_entity_poly.pdbx_strand_id
1 'polypeptide(L)'
;LPSPELSVMLLDWSSIIPRPTGGVSQVASPVLETLLTGNIQEARQLVFGQMIASGQRAGAKEKILVQRRNDHALKVLDKCLSNSGTGDPSKLALLYGGMHCADLEQKLTNLGFIRATKSWRTAWSVAVPTFGTSTIGEEQQPFAAVVSPVALGIGLVLLPAYLAIGGLDWIGMLDGTTEALQDGNGLE
;
A
#
# COMPACT_ATOMS: atom_id res chain seq x y z
N LEU A 1 -8.40 -3.64 -6.29
CA LEU A 1 -8.28 -5.01 -5.76
C LEU A 1 -9.44 -5.27 -4.83
N PRO A 2 -10.24 -6.31 -5.07
CA PRO A 2 -11.18 -6.78 -4.07
C PRO A 2 -10.43 -7.28 -2.84
N SER A 3 -10.86 -6.81 -1.66
CA SER A 3 -10.31 -7.19 -0.34
C SER A 3 -8.79 -7.36 -0.30
N PRO A 4 -7.99 -6.26 -0.35
CA PRO A 4 -6.53 -6.38 -0.35
C PRO A 4 -5.99 -7.01 0.94
N GLU A 5 -6.78 -6.98 2.02
CA GLU A 5 -6.48 -7.67 3.28
C GLU A 5 -6.38 -9.18 3.09
N LEU A 6 -7.28 -9.76 2.27
CA LEU A 6 -7.28 -11.20 1.99
C LEU A 6 -5.97 -11.63 1.33
N SER A 7 -5.44 -10.82 0.42
CA SER A 7 -4.16 -11.09 -0.24
C SER A 7 -2.98 -11.08 0.74
N VAL A 8 -2.97 -10.15 1.69
CA VAL A 8 -1.95 -10.09 2.74
C VAL A 8 -2.07 -11.30 3.68
N MET A 9 -3.28 -11.69 4.06
CA MET A 9 -3.52 -12.86 4.90
C MET A 9 -3.15 -14.17 4.21
N LEU A 10 -3.50 -14.33 2.93
CA LEU A 10 -3.13 -15.50 2.12
C LEU A 10 -1.62 -15.58 1.91
N LEU A 11 -0.97 -14.44 1.65
CA LEU A 11 0.49 -14.38 1.54
C LEU A 11 1.15 -14.76 2.87
N ASP A 12 0.66 -14.21 3.98
CA ASP A 12 1.15 -14.53 5.31
C ASP A 12 0.99 -16.03 5.61
N TRP A 13 -0.18 -16.59 5.32
CA TRP A 13 -0.49 -18.01 5.44
C TRP A 13 0.42 -18.90 4.58
N SER A 14 0.61 -18.54 3.31
CA SER A 14 1.46 -19.29 2.39
C SER A 14 2.93 -19.29 2.82
N SER A 15 3.36 -18.25 3.54
CA SER A 15 4.73 -18.09 4.04
C SER A 15 4.99 -18.75 5.40
N ILE A 16 4.02 -19.49 5.96
CA ILE A 16 4.15 -20.22 7.24
C ILE A 16 5.19 -21.35 7.18
N ILE A 17 5.61 -21.78 5.99
CA ILE A 17 6.59 -22.87 5.82
C ILE A 17 7.91 -22.28 5.28
N PRO A 18 9.01 -22.15 6.06
CA PRO A 18 9.21 -22.50 7.47
C PRO A 18 9.39 -21.25 8.36
N ARG A 19 8.36 -20.87 9.14
CA ARG A 19 8.54 -19.90 10.24
C ARG A 19 8.85 -20.64 11.54
N PRO A 20 9.98 -20.38 12.22
CA PRO A 20 10.38 -21.08 13.44
C PRO A 20 9.44 -20.88 14.64
N THR A 21 8.54 -19.90 14.59
CA THR A 21 7.66 -19.51 15.71
C THR A 21 6.16 -19.73 15.48
N GLY A 22 5.74 -20.28 14.33
CA GLY A 22 4.33 -20.60 14.06
C GLY A 22 3.33 -19.43 14.15
N GLY A 23 3.81 -18.19 14.19
CA GLY A 23 3.00 -16.98 14.39
C GLY A 23 2.64 -16.25 13.10
N VAL A 24 1.52 -15.51 13.17
CA VAL A 24 1.10 -14.50 12.19
C VAL A 24 2.19 -13.41 12.10
N SER A 25 2.48 -12.85 10.92
CA SER A 25 3.53 -11.82 10.85
C SER A 25 3.11 -10.53 11.54
N GLN A 26 4.10 -9.72 11.89
CA GLN A 26 3.93 -8.36 12.43
C GLN A 26 3.11 -7.44 11.51
N VAL A 27 2.94 -7.82 10.25
CA VAL A 27 2.12 -7.09 9.26
C VAL A 27 0.68 -7.61 9.26
N ALA A 28 0.50 -8.93 9.35
CA ALA A 28 -0.82 -9.55 9.26
C ALA A 28 -1.61 -9.47 10.58
N SER A 29 -0.94 -9.42 11.74
CA SER A 29 -1.60 -9.27 13.05
C SER A 29 -2.45 -8.00 13.15
N PRO A 30 -1.93 -6.78 12.91
CA PRO A 30 -2.72 -5.56 13.04
C PRO A 30 -3.86 -5.49 12.00
N VAL A 31 -3.68 -6.07 10.81
CA VAL A 31 -4.75 -6.15 9.80
C VAL A 31 -5.87 -7.06 10.28
N LEU A 32 -5.55 -8.24 10.83
CA LEU A 32 -6.52 -9.18 11.37
C LEU A 32 -7.29 -8.58 12.56
N GLU A 33 -6.60 -7.91 13.46
CA GLU A 33 -7.21 -7.25 14.62
C GLU A 33 -8.19 -6.15 14.21
N THR A 34 -7.81 -5.36 13.22
CA THR A 34 -8.65 -4.28 12.68
C THR A 34 -9.88 -4.85 11.93
N LEU A 35 -9.73 -6.01 11.29
CA LEU A 35 -10.85 -6.73 10.69
C LEU A 35 -11.80 -7.33 11.73
N LEU A 36 -11.26 -7.92 12.80
CA LEU A 36 -12.06 -8.52 13.88
C LEU A 36 -12.85 -7.49 14.69
N THR A 37 -12.35 -6.25 14.77
CA THR A 37 -13.07 -5.12 15.37
C THR A 37 -14.12 -4.50 14.44
N GLY A 38 -14.21 -4.97 13.18
CA GLY A 38 -15.16 -4.47 12.19
C GLY A 38 -14.71 -3.21 11.44
N ASN A 39 -13.50 -2.70 11.70
CA ASN A 39 -12.96 -1.49 11.09
C ASN A 39 -12.33 -1.76 9.71
N ILE A 40 -13.13 -2.19 8.74
CA ILE A 40 -12.65 -2.59 7.40
C ILE A 40 -11.86 -1.46 6.70
N GLN A 41 -12.24 -0.18 6.91
CA GLN A 41 -11.55 0.96 6.31
C GLN A 41 -10.12 1.12 6.85
N GLU A 42 -9.92 0.93 8.15
CA GLU A 42 -8.60 1.01 8.78
C GLU A 42 -7.73 -0.19 8.37
N ALA A 43 -8.32 -1.37 8.24
CA ALA A 43 -7.62 -2.54 7.72
C ALA A 43 -7.10 -2.30 6.29
N ARG A 44 -7.91 -1.67 5.42
CA ARG A 44 -7.50 -1.24 4.07
C ARG A 44 -6.34 -0.26 4.11
N GLN A 45 -6.41 0.72 5.00
CA GLN A 45 -5.37 1.74 5.17
C GLN A 45 -4.04 1.13 5.63
N LEU A 46 -4.07 0.14 6.53
CA LEU A 46 -2.90 -0.59 6.99
C LEU A 46 -2.25 -1.39 5.85
N VAL A 47 -3.05 -2.16 5.11
CA VAL A 47 -2.58 -2.94 3.96
C VAL A 47 -1.96 -2.03 2.91
N PHE A 48 -2.64 -0.92 2.58
CA PHE A 48 -2.14 0.04 1.61
C PHE A 48 -0.83 0.70 2.06
N GLY A 49 -0.74 1.08 3.34
CA GLY A 49 0.50 1.61 3.92
C GLY A 49 1.67 0.63 3.80
N GLN A 50 1.42 -0.65 4.08
CA GLN A 50 2.43 -1.70 3.91
C GLN A 50 2.84 -1.89 2.46
N MET A 51 1.90 -1.86 1.51
CA MET A 51 2.19 -1.96 0.08
C MET A 51 3.10 -0.80 -0.37
N ILE A 52 2.84 0.43 0.06
CA ILE A 52 3.71 1.57 -0.22
C ILE A 52 5.10 1.34 0.37
N ALA A 53 5.19 0.95 1.64
CA ALA A 53 6.46 0.73 2.32
C ALA A 53 7.29 -0.39 1.67
N SER A 54 6.63 -1.46 1.25
CA SER A 54 7.25 -2.61 0.57
C SER A 54 7.69 -2.23 -0.84
N GLY A 55 6.89 -1.45 -1.57
CA GLY A 55 7.21 -0.97 -2.91
C GLY A 55 8.43 -0.05 -2.95
N GLN A 56 8.76 0.66 -1.86
CA GLN A 56 10.01 1.44 -1.81
C GLN A 56 11.28 0.58 -1.79
N ARG A 57 11.19 -0.72 -1.45
CA ARG A 57 12.33 -1.65 -1.42
C ARG A 57 12.63 -2.31 -2.78
N ALA A 58 12.05 -1.75 -3.85
CA ALA A 58 12.16 -2.21 -5.22
C ALA A 58 13.60 -2.55 -5.66
N GLY A 59 13.73 -3.61 -6.46
CA GLY A 59 15.00 -4.15 -6.95
C GLY A 59 15.64 -3.31 -8.07
N ALA A 60 16.85 -3.69 -8.48
CA ALA A 60 17.65 -2.92 -9.44
C ALA A 60 16.95 -2.65 -10.79
N LYS A 61 16.10 -3.57 -11.27
CA LYS A 61 15.36 -3.43 -12.54
C LYS A 61 14.29 -2.34 -12.49
N GLU A 62 13.57 -2.24 -11.37
CA GLU A 62 12.53 -1.22 -11.15
C GLU A 62 13.15 0.17 -11.02
N LYS A 63 14.34 0.26 -10.42
CA LYS A 63 15.12 1.50 -10.35
C LYS A 63 15.42 2.08 -11.74
N ILE A 64 15.78 1.25 -12.71
CA ILE A 64 16.07 1.70 -14.09
C ILE A 64 14.81 2.25 -14.77
N LEU A 65 13.65 1.61 -14.57
CA LEU A 65 12.38 2.08 -15.13
C LEU A 65 11.95 3.41 -14.53
N VAL A 66 12.10 3.56 -13.20
CA VAL A 66 11.84 4.83 -12.48
C VAL A 66 12.75 5.93 -13.01
N GLN A 67 14.04 5.66 -13.21
CA GLN A 67 14.99 6.62 -13.77
C GLN A 67 14.60 7.09 -15.17
N ARG A 68 14.26 6.17 -16.08
CA ARG A 68 13.80 6.53 -17.43
C ARG A 68 12.53 7.37 -17.43
N ARG A 69 11.58 7.06 -16.53
CA ARG A 69 10.35 7.84 -16.34
C ARG A 69 10.67 9.26 -15.85
N ASN A 70 11.60 9.39 -14.90
CA ASN A 70 12.05 10.69 -14.41
C ASN A 70 12.76 11.49 -15.51
N ASP A 71 13.61 10.86 -16.32
CA ASP A 71 14.29 11.53 -17.44
C ASP A 71 13.27 12.08 -18.44
N HIS A 72 12.22 11.32 -18.74
CA HIS A 72 11.13 11.78 -19.59
C HIS A 72 10.38 12.95 -18.96
N ALA A 73 10.05 12.88 -17.67
CA ALA A 73 9.36 13.96 -16.96
C ALA A 73 10.18 15.27 -16.97
N LEU A 74 11.49 15.18 -16.80
CA LEU A 74 12.39 16.34 -16.84
C LEU A 74 12.52 16.94 -18.25
N LYS A 75 12.50 16.11 -19.30
CA LYS A 75 12.43 16.60 -20.69
C LYS A 75 11.14 17.36 -20.97
N VAL A 76 10.02 16.91 -20.41
CA VAL A 76 8.73 17.62 -20.53
C VAL A 76 8.77 18.93 -19.75
N LEU A 77 9.32 18.91 -18.53
CA LEU A 77 9.55 20.11 -17.71
C LEU A 77 10.37 21.16 -18.48
N ASP A 78 11.50 20.76 -19.06
CA ASP A 78 12.39 21.64 -19.82
C ASP A 78 11.70 22.26 -21.05
N LYS A 79 10.89 21.46 -21.77
CA LYS A 79 10.03 21.96 -22.86
C LYS A 79 9.00 22.98 -22.38
N CYS A 80 8.35 22.72 -21.25
CA CYS A 80 7.37 23.64 -20.67
C CYS A 80 8.02 24.96 -20.23
N LEU A 81 9.22 24.91 -19.66
CA LEU A 81 9.98 26.11 -19.28
C LEU A 81 10.43 26.91 -20.50
N SER A 82 10.96 26.23 -21.52
CA SER A 82 11.44 26.85 -22.76
C SER A 82 10.31 27.47 -23.60
N ASN A 83 9.13 26.85 -23.59
CA ASN A 83 7.95 27.37 -24.30
C ASN A 83 7.24 28.51 -23.55
N SER A 84 7.61 28.79 -22.30
CA SER A 84 6.99 29.83 -21.46
C SER A 84 7.48 31.26 -21.80
N GLY A 85 7.87 31.52 -23.05
CA GLY A 85 8.41 32.82 -23.51
C GLY A 85 7.46 34.02 -23.38
N THR A 86 6.22 33.82 -22.92
CA THR A 86 5.20 34.86 -22.72
C THR A 86 4.30 34.61 -21.49
N GLY A 87 4.56 33.57 -20.71
CA GLY A 87 3.74 33.16 -19.58
C GLY A 87 4.55 33.13 -18.29
N ASP A 88 3.94 33.60 -17.21
CA ASP A 88 4.53 33.62 -15.87
C ASP A 88 4.96 32.18 -15.48
N PRO A 89 6.25 31.90 -15.21
CA PRO A 89 6.79 30.56 -14.92
C PRO A 89 6.28 29.96 -13.59
N SER A 90 5.31 30.62 -12.96
CA SER A 90 4.86 30.47 -11.59
C SER A 90 3.81 29.37 -11.38
N LYS A 91 3.42 28.62 -12.43
CA LYS A 91 2.34 27.61 -12.36
C LYS A 91 2.67 26.27 -13.00
N LEU A 92 3.81 25.68 -12.67
CA LEU A 92 4.12 24.30 -13.05
C LEU A 92 4.19 23.40 -11.82
N ALA A 93 3.34 22.37 -11.79
CA ALA A 93 3.30 21.38 -10.73
C ALA A 93 3.68 20.01 -11.29
N LEU A 94 4.68 19.38 -10.68
CA LEU A 94 5.11 18.02 -11.00
C LEU A 94 4.62 17.07 -9.91
N LEU A 95 3.63 16.24 -10.23
CA LEU A 95 3.12 15.22 -9.32
C LEU A 95 3.91 13.92 -9.51
N TYR A 96 4.45 13.37 -8.41
CA TYR A 96 5.20 12.13 -8.43
C TYR A 96 4.98 11.31 -7.16
N GLY A 97 5.14 9.98 -7.27
CA GLY A 97 5.05 9.06 -6.14
C GLY A 97 6.38 8.93 -5.38
N GLY A 98 6.34 8.33 -4.18
CA GLY A 98 7.50 8.23 -3.28
C GLY A 98 8.76 7.63 -3.92
N MET A 99 8.61 6.62 -4.79
CA MET A 99 9.75 5.95 -5.45
C MET A 99 10.54 6.89 -6.39
N HIS A 100 9.90 7.94 -6.91
CA HIS A 100 10.52 8.87 -7.83
C HIS A 100 11.30 9.98 -7.12
N CYS A 101 10.98 10.24 -5.84
CA CYS A 101 11.42 11.41 -5.09
C CYS A 101 12.95 11.57 -5.04
N ALA A 102 13.67 10.50 -4.67
CA ALA A 102 15.11 10.57 -4.46
C ALA A 102 15.89 10.93 -5.74
N ASP A 103 15.60 10.25 -6.85
CA ASP A 103 16.25 10.51 -8.15
C ASP A 103 15.82 11.85 -8.75
N LEU A 104 14.53 12.20 -8.63
CA LEU A 104 14.00 13.44 -9.18
C LEU A 104 14.53 14.68 -8.44
N GLU A 105 14.63 14.63 -7.11
CA GLU A 105 15.22 15.70 -6.30
C GLU A 105 16.69 15.96 -6.67
N GLN A 106 17.47 14.89 -6.82
CA GLN A 106 18.87 14.99 -7.24
C GLN A 106 18.99 15.67 -8.61
N LYS A 107 18.17 15.25 -9.58
CA LYS A 107 18.21 15.82 -10.94
C LYS A 107 17.72 17.27 -10.99
N LEU A 108 16.67 17.62 -10.25
CA LEU A 108 16.20 19.01 -10.17
C LEU A 108 17.27 19.91 -9.54
N THR A 109 17.97 19.43 -8.50
CA THR A 109 19.08 20.16 -7.88
C THR A 109 20.22 20.38 -8.88
N ASN A 110 20.56 19.37 -9.67
CA ASN A 110 21.57 19.48 -10.73
C ASN A 110 21.18 20.46 -11.85
N LEU A 111 19.87 20.66 -12.09
CA LEU A 111 19.35 21.65 -13.02
C LEU A 111 19.31 23.07 -12.43
N GLY A 112 19.76 23.26 -11.18
CA GLY A 112 19.81 24.55 -10.51
C GLY A 112 18.56 24.93 -9.71
N PHE A 113 17.58 24.02 -9.59
CA PHE A 113 16.43 24.26 -8.71
C PHE A 113 16.84 24.12 -7.24
N ILE A 114 16.34 25.03 -6.41
CA ILE A 114 16.54 24.98 -4.96
C ILE A 114 15.21 24.62 -4.30
N ARG A 115 15.24 23.65 -3.38
CA ARG A 115 14.08 23.29 -2.58
C ARG A 115 13.72 24.46 -1.65
N ALA A 116 12.59 25.10 -1.91
CA ALA A 116 12.09 26.19 -1.07
C ALA A 116 11.47 25.68 0.24
N THR A 117 10.57 24.70 0.17
CA THR A 117 9.83 24.20 1.34
C THR A 117 9.59 22.69 1.25
N LYS A 118 9.67 22.00 2.40
CA LYS A 118 9.25 20.60 2.57
C LYS A 118 8.27 20.53 3.74
N SER A 119 7.05 20.06 3.46
CA SER A 119 6.05 19.82 4.50
C SER A 119 5.52 18.41 4.36
N TRP A 120 5.33 17.75 5.50
CA TRP A 120 4.67 16.46 5.56
C TRP A 120 3.20 16.69 5.92
N ARG A 121 2.31 16.04 5.19
CA ARG A 121 0.87 16.05 5.46
C ARG A 121 0.48 14.63 5.84
N THR A 122 -0.09 14.44 7.02
CA THR A 122 -0.65 13.15 7.43
C THR A 122 -1.84 12.85 6.53
N ALA A 123 -1.72 11.79 5.72
CA ALA A 123 -2.81 11.38 4.83
C ALA A 123 -3.92 10.65 5.61
N TRP A 124 -3.54 9.81 6.58
CA TRP A 124 -4.43 9.18 7.55
C TRP A 124 -3.63 8.75 8.79
N SER A 125 -4.33 8.46 9.87
CA SER A 125 -3.79 7.85 11.08
C SER A 125 -4.71 6.70 11.45
N VAL A 126 -4.14 5.55 11.76
CA VAL A 126 -4.89 4.37 12.21
C VAL A 126 -4.56 4.14 13.67
N ALA A 127 -5.58 4.09 14.53
CA ALA A 127 -5.43 3.63 15.89
C ALA A 127 -5.41 2.10 15.87
N VAL A 128 -4.21 1.50 15.88
CA VAL A 128 -4.09 0.04 15.89
C VAL A 128 -4.43 -0.44 17.31
N PRO A 129 -5.42 -1.34 17.50
CA PRO A 129 -5.64 -2.00 18.77
C PRO A 129 -4.38 -2.75 19.18
N THR A 130 -3.90 -2.62 20.41
CA THR A 130 -2.70 -3.35 20.86
C THR A 130 -3.07 -4.77 21.28
N PHE A 131 -2.81 -5.76 20.42
CA PHE A 131 -2.78 -7.16 20.83
C PHE A 131 -1.36 -7.55 21.25
N GLY A 132 -1.15 -7.82 22.54
CA GLY A 132 0.04 -8.55 23.00
C GLY A 132 1.40 -7.91 22.73
N THR A 133 1.49 -6.58 22.51
CA THR A 133 2.78 -5.91 22.73
C THR A 133 2.97 -5.85 24.23
N SER A 134 3.63 -6.86 24.79
CA SER A 134 4.10 -6.85 26.17
C SER A 134 5.04 -5.65 26.32
N THR A 135 4.48 -4.49 26.69
CA THR A 135 5.23 -3.55 27.51
C THR A 135 5.64 -4.35 28.74
N ILE A 136 6.94 -4.49 28.93
CA ILE A 136 7.52 -5.07 30.15
C ILE A 136 7.09 -4.15 31.30
N GLY A 137 5.92 -4.39 31.91
CA GLY A 137 5.47 -3.61 33.06
C GLY A 137 3.96 -3.48 33.33
N GLU A 138 3.04 -3.75 32.41
CA GLU A 138 1.60 -3.58 32.68
C GLU A 138 0.76 -4.85 32.46
N GLU A 139 -0.12 -5.13 33.41
CA GLU A 139 -1.02 -6.29 33.49
C GLU A 139 -1.81 -6.48 32.19
N GLN A 140 -1.63 -7.63 31.54
CA GLN A 140 -2.37 -8.05 30.37
C GLN A 140 -3.86 -8.17 30.69
N GLN A 141 -4.69 -7.25 30.19
CA GLN A 141 -6.12 -7.50 30.12
C GLN A 141 -6.44 -8.42 28.92
N PRO A 142 -7.17 -9.52 29.13
CA PRO A 142 -7.51 -10.46 28.05
C PRO A 142 -8.39 -9.77 27.00
N PHE A 143 -8.22 -10.13 25.74
CA PHE A 143 -8.98 -9.64 24.58
C PHE A 143 -10.51 -9.60 24.77
N ALA A 144 -11.05 -10.57 25.52
CA ALA A 144 -12.47 -10.66 25.87
C ALA A 144 -12.96 -9.49 26.76
N ALA A 145 -12.05 -8.76 27.41
CA ALA A 145 -12.38 -7.60 28.25
C ALA A 145 -12.50 -6.29 27.44
N VAL A 146 -11.90 -6.21 26.25
CA VAL A 146 -11.85 -4.99 25.43
C VAL A 146 -12.89 -5.03 24.30
N VAL A 147 -13.27 -6.22 23.82
CA VAL A 147 -14.22 -6.39 22.72
C VAL A 147 -15.54 -6.93 23.26
N SER A 148 -16.63 -6.18 23.02
CA SER A 148 -17.99 -6.63 23.36
C SER A 148 -18.25 -8.03 22.76
N PRO A 149 -18.85 -8.97 23.51
CA PRO A 149 -19.21 -10.30 22.99
C PRO A 149 -20.05 -10.23 21.71
N VAL A 150 -20.84 -9.16 21.55
CA VAL A 150 -21.64 -8.88 20.35
C VAL A 150 -20.75 -8.53 19.16
N ALA A 151 -19.69 -7.75 19.37
CA ALA A 151 -18.73 -7.40 18.32
C ALA A 151 -17.93 -8.63 17.86
N LEU A 152 -17.60 -9.55 18.76
CA LEU A 152 -16.98 -10.84 18.40
C LEU A 152 -17.91 -11.74 17.60
N GLY A 153 -19.19 -11.82 17.99
CA GLY A 153 -20.20 -12.59 17.25
C GLY A 153 -20.43 -12.04 15.84
N ILE A 154 -20.48 -10.71 15.71
CA ILE A 154 -20.60 -10.03 14.42
C ILE A 154 -19.33 -10.26 13.58
N GLY A 155 -18.15 -10.14 14.17
CA GLY A 155 -16.87 -10.42 13.50
C GLY A 155 -16.78 -11.86 12.97
N LEU A 156 -17.22 -12.85 13.75
CA LEU A 156 -17.20 -14.27 13.36
C LEU A 156 -18.12 -14.62 12.18
N VAL A 157 -19.16 -13.83 11.92
CA VAL A 157 -20.09 -14.06 10.80
C VAL A 157 -19.77 -13.16 9.60
N LEU A 158 -19.51 -11.88 9.85
CA LEU A 158 -19.24 -10.92 8.78
C LEU A 158 -17.85 -11.09 8.18
N LEU A 159 -16.85 -11.50 8.96
CA LEU A 159 -15.49 -11.68 8.43
C LEU A 159 -15.42 -12.83 7.41
N PRO A 160 -15.93 -14.05 7.68
CA PRO A 160 -15.96 -15.10 6.67
C PRO A 160 -16.80 -14.73 5.45
N ALA A 161 -17.93 -14.05 5.63
CA ALA A 161 -18.74 -13.56 4.53
C ALA A 161 -17.99 -12.52 3.66
N TYR A 162 -17.30 -11.57 4.30
CA TYR A 162 -16.47 -10.57 3.62
C TYR A 162 -15.34 -11.22 2.82
N LEU A 163 -14.63 -12.19 3.43
CA LEU A 163 -13.55 -12.91 2.77
C LEU A 163 -14.06 -13.83 1.66
N ALA A 164 -15.24 -14.44 1.81
CA ALA A 164 -15.86 -15.26 0.77
C ALA A 164 -16.25 -14.41 -0.45
N ILE A 165 -16.89 -13.25 -0.23
CA ILE A 165 -17.22 -12.31 -1.31
C ILE A 165 -15.94 -11.82 -1.99
N GLY A 166 -14.92 -11.45 -1.21
CA GLY A 166 -13.62 -11.04 -1.74
C GLY A 166 -12.93 -12.15 -2.54
N GLY A 167 -13.01 -13.39 -2.08
CA GLY A 167 -12.46 -14.55 -2.77
C GLY A 167 -13.17 -14.85 -4.10
N LEU A 168 -14.50 -14.72 -4.15
CA LEU A 168 -15.27 -14.88 -5.39
C LEU A 168 -14.92 -13.80 -6.42
N ASP A 169 -14.76 -12.55 -5.99
CA ASP A 169 -14.38 -11.44 -6.88
C ASP A 169 -12.94 -11.63 -7.40
N TRP A 170 -12.05 -12.22 -6.59
CA TRP A 170 -10.72 -12.64 -7.03
C TRP A 170 -10.75 -13.72 -8.10
N ILE A 171 -11.62 -14.72 -7.97
CA ILE A 171 -11.79 -15.77 -8.99
C ILE A 171 -12.28 -15.14 -10.30
N GLY A 172 -13.30 -14.28 -10.24
CA GLY A 172 -13.80 -13.57 -11.43
C GLY A 172 -12.75 -12.69 -12.10
N MET A 173 -11.89 -12.02 -11.32
CA MET A 173 -10.75 -11.27 -11.86
C MET A 173 -9.77 -12.20 -12.59
N LEU A 174 -9.44 -13.37 -12.03
CA LEU A 174 -8.52 -14.33 -12.64
C LEU A 174 -9.08 -14.88 -13.96
N ASP A 175 -10.37 -15.22 -13.98
CA ASP A 175 -11.05 -15.68 -15.19
C ASP A 175 -10.99 -14.60 -16.28
N GLY A 176 -11.34 -13.35 -15.96
CA GLY A 176 -11.28 -12.24 -16.90
C GLY A 176 -9.86 -11.94 -17.41
N THR A 177 -8.83 -12.09 -16.57
CA THR A 177 -7.43 -11.96 -17.04
C THR A 177 -7.00 -13.11 -17.94
N THR A 178 -7.50 -14.33 -17.69
CA THR A 178 -7.20 -15.51 -18.49
C THR A 178 -7.86 -15.40 -19.86
N GLU A 179 -9.11 -14.96 -19.92
CA GLU A 179 -9.83 -14.67 -21.17
C GLU A 179 -9.11 -13.57 -21.96
N ALA A 180 -8.74 -12.45 -21.32
CA ALA A 180 -8.00 -11.37 -21.99
C ALA A 180 -6.64 -11.81 -22.53
N LEU A 181 -5.96 -12.76 -21.88
CA LEU A 181 -4.69 -13.34 -22.36
C LEU A 181 -4.90 -14.33 -23.51
N GLN A 182 -6.00 -15.08 -23.51
CA GLN A 182 -6.34 -16.00 -24.60
C GLN A 182 -6.78 -15.23 -25.86
N ASP A 183 -7.56 -14.17 -25.70
CA ASP A 183 -7.98 -13.29 -26.80
C ASP A 183 -6.82 -12.43 -27.34
N GLY A 184 -5.84 -12.09 -26.49
CA GLY A 184 -4.64 -11.32 -26.87
C GLY A 184 -3.70 -12.04 -27.84
N ASN A 185 -3.82 -13.35 -28.03
CA ASN A 185 -3.09 -14.11 -29.07
C ASN A 185 -3.71 -13.96 -30.47
N GLY A 186 -4.80 -13.19 -30.63
CA GLY A 186 -5.42 -12.87 -31.92
C GLY A 186 -4.94 -11.55 -32.57
N LEU A 187 -3.90 -10.90 -32.03
CA LEU A 187 -3.31 -9.65 -32.54
C LEU A 187 -1.90 -9.86 -33.11
N GLU A 188 -1.71 -10.92 -33.92
CA GLU A 188 -0.63 -10.99 -34.91
C GLU A 188 -1.13 -10.54 -36.29
#